data_AF-A0A4R8SY41-F1
#
_entry.id   AF-A0A4R8SY41-F1
#
_cell.length_a   1.000
_cell.length_b   1.000
_cell.length_c   1.000
_cell.angle_alpha   90.00
_cell.angle_beta   90.00
_cell.angle_gamma   90.00
#
_symmetry.space_group_name_H-M   'P 1'
#
loop_
_entity.id
_entity.type
_entity.pdbx_description
1 polymer ?
#
loop_
_entity_poly.entity_id
_entity_poly.type
_entity_poly.pdbx_seq_one_letter_code
_entity_poly.pdbx_strand_id
1 'polypeptide(L)'
;MTNEHDIRTLLYTYEQALNNSDATLAASCYTTDGVFMPTAQPTASGNGLREAYEQIFRAIRLSVTFTIDELVVASHNIAYALTRSKGTQTVLADDTRSAESNREVFVINKEDGAWKIARYMFNKSE
;
A
#
# COMPACT_ATOMS: atom_id res chain seq x y z
N MET A 1 4.02 9.75 21.22
CA MET A 1 4.58 9.00 20.07
C MET A 1 4.70 9.99 18.92
N THR A 2 5.81 9.98 18.18
CA THR A 2 6.10 10.99 17.13
C THR A 2 5.30 10.66 15.86
N ASN A 3 4.87 11.66 15.09
CA ASN A 3 4.08 11.46 13.85
C ASN A 3 4.74 10.44 12.89
N GLU A 4 6.06 10.44 12.79
CA GLU A 4 6.80 9.47 11.97
C GLU A 4 6.61 8.02 12.41
N HIS A 5 6.53 7.76 13.72
CA HIS A 5 6.31 6.41 14.25
C HIS A 5 4.94 5.87 13.83
N ASP A 6 3.91 6.71 13.94
CA ASP A 6 2.53 6.34 13.56
C ASP A 6 2.44 6.08 12.05
N ILE A 7 3.12 6.89 11.24
CA ILE A 7 3.15 6.70 9.79
C ILE A 7 3.92 5.44 9.40
N ARG A 8 5.04 5.13 10.05
CA ARG A 8 5.76 3.86 9.84
C ARG A 8 4.89 2.67 10.20
N THR A 9 4.14 2.77 11.28
CA THR A 9 3.19 1.74 11.72
C THR A 9 2.12 1.52 10.66
N LEU A 10 1.51 2.59 10.13
CA LEU A 10 0.56 2.51 9.02
C LEU A 10 1.15 1.76 7.81
N LEU A 11 2.37 2.10 7.38
CA LEU A 11 3.00 1.48 6.22
C LEU A 11 3.28 -0.02 6.46
N TYR A 12 3.70 -0.41 7.66
CA TYR A 12 3.88 -1.83 8.00
C TYR A 12 2.56 -2.58 8.19
N THR A 13 1.50 -1.93 8.68
CA THR A 13 0.16 -2.52 8.69
C THR A 13 -0.34 -2.78 7.27
N TYR A 14 -0.09 -1.84 6.35
CA TYR A 14 -0.40 -2.02 4.94
C TYR A 14 0.41 -3.15 4.31
N GLU A 15 1.73 -3.23 4.56
CA GLU A 15 2.57 -4.37 4.14
C GLU A 15 2.01 -5.71 4.67
N GLN A 16 1.62 -5.76 5.94
CA GLN A 16 1.02 -6.95 6.54
C GLN A 16 -0.28 -7.34 5.83
N ALA A 17 -1.13 -6.37 5.49
CA ALA A 17 -2.36 -6.62 4.75
C ALA A 17 -2.08 -7.26 3.39
N LEU A 18 -1.06 -6.79 2.67
CA LEU A 18 -0.64 -7.36 1.38
C LEU A 18 -0.17 -8.81 1.53
N ASN A 19 0.71 -9.08 2.49
CA ASN A 19 1.25 -10.41 2.74
C ASN A 19 0.19 -11.42 3.20
N ASN A 20 -0.80 -10.96 3.96
CA ASN A 20 -1.90 -11.79 4.45
C ASN A 20 -3.07 -11.89 3.46
N SER A 21 -3.01 -11.21 2.32
CA SER A 21 -4.13 -11.11 1.38
C SER A 21 -5.42 -10.58 2.04
N ASP A 22 -5.27 -9.65 3.00
CA ASP A 22 -6.38 -9.07 3.77
C ASP A 22 -6.84 -7.75 3.13
N ALA A 23 -7.84 -7.87 2.24
CA ALA A 23 -8.40 -6.72 1.54
C ALA A 23 -9.10 -5.71 2.46
N THR A 24 -9.63 -6.17 3.61
CA THR A 24 -10.31 -5.28 4.56
C THR A 24 -9.28 -4.43 5.30
N LEU A 25 -8.19 -5.04 5.76
CA LEU A 25 -7.08 -4.32 6.39
C LEU A 25 -6.37 -3.40 5.39
N ALA A 26 -6.16 -3.83 4.15
CA ALA A 26 -5.55 -3.00 3.13
C ALA A 26 -6.40 -1.74 2.86
N ALA A 27 -7.72 -1.89 2.72
CA ALA A 27 -8.61 -0.77 2.50
C ALA A 27 -8.75 0.15 3.73
N SER A 28 -8.69 -0.38 4.95
CA SER A 28 -8.80 0.43 6.18
C SER A 28 -7.59 1.34 6.43
N CYS A 29 -6.45 1.06 5.79
CA CYS A 29 -5.28 1.93 5.80
C CYS A 29 -5.47 3.25 5.04
N TYR A 30 -6.54 3.38 4.24
CA TYR A 30 -6.79 4.56 3.41
C TYR A 30 -7.72 5.57 4.08
N THR A 31 -7.56 6.84 3.68
CA THR A 31 -8.60 7.85 3.93
C THR A 31 -9.90 7.45 3.24
N THR A 32 -11.02 8.05 3.66
CA THR A 32 -12.34 7.81 3.07
C THR A 32 -12.36 8.09 1.56
N ASP A 33 -11.60 9.08 1.10
CA ASP A 33 -11.42 9.46 -0.31
C ASP A 33 -10.14 8.89 -0.94
N GLY A 34 -9.50 7.92 -0.28
CA GLY A 34 -8.19 7.40 -0.66
C GLY A 34 -8.16 6.86 -2.09
N VAL A 35 -7.01 6.98 -2.76
CA VAL A 35 -6.86 6.54 -4.16
C VAL A 35 -5.68 5.58 -4.29
N PHE A 36 -5.96 4.44 -4.92
CA PHE A 36 -4.99 3.41 -5.26
C PHE A 36 -4.81 3.36 -6.78
N MET A 37 -3.56 3.52 -7.22
CA MET A 37 -3.18 3.58 -8.64
C MET A 37 -2.18 2.45 -8.96
N PRO A 38 -2.66 1.20 -9.10
CA PRO A 38 -1.81 0.07 -9.45
C PRO A 38 -1.21 0.17 -10.86
N THR A 39 -0.07 -0.49 -11.07
CA THR A 39 0.50 -0.64 -12.42
C THR A 39 -0.41 -1.50 -13.29
N ALA A 40 -0.70 -1.02 -14.51
CA ALA A 40 -1.45 -1.75 -15.55
C ALA A 40 -2.87 -2.22 -15.15
N GLN A 41 -3.44 -1.67 -14.08
CA GLN A 41 -4.79 -1.94 -13.61
C GLN A 41 -5.55 -0.62 -13.40
N PRO A 42 -6.89 -0.63 -13.40
CA PRO A 42 -7.68 0.58 -13.15
C PRO A 42 -7.39 1.20 -11.79
N THR A 43 -7.48 2.53 -11.71
CA THR A 43 -7.49 3.27 -10.45
C THR A 43 -8.72 2.91 -9.63
N ALA A 44 -8.53 2.65 -8.33
CA ALA A 44 -9.62 2.46 -7.36
C ALA A 44 -9.62 3.59 -6.33
N SER A 45 -10.79 3.97 -5.84
CA SER A 45 -10.92 5.07 -4.87
C SER A 45 -12.05 4.85 -3.87
N GLY A 46 -11.88 5.35 -2.65
CA GLY A 46 -12.87 5.30 -1.56
C GLY A 46 -13.47 3.90 -1.39
N ASN A 47 -14.81 3.79 -1.49
CA ASN A 47 -15.53 2.54 -1.30
C ASN A 47 -15.12 1.40 -2.27
N GLY A 48 -14.48 1.74 -3.40
CA GLY A 48 -13.99 0.74 -4.37
C GLY A 48 -12.66 0.09 -3.99
N LEU A 49 -11.95 0.60 -2.98
CA LEU A 49 -10.61 0.10 -2.59
C LEU A 49 -10.64 -1.37 -2.17
N ARG A 50 -11.59 -1.75 -1.31
CA ARG A 50 -11.70 -3.13 -0.82
C ARG A 50 -11.89 -4.12 -1.96
N GLU A 51 -12.81 -3.82 -2.88
CA GLU A 51 -13.07 -4.68 -4.03
C GLU A 51 -11.84 -4.82 -4.92
N ALA A 52 -11.10 -3.73 -5.16
CA ALA A 52 -9.87 -3.79 -5.94
C ALA A 52 -8.81 -4.73 -5.31
N TYR A 53 -8.62 -4.66 -3.99
CA TYR A 53 -7.73 -5.61 -3.29
C TYR A 53 -8.25 -7.04 -3.33
N GLU A 54 -9.56 -7.26 -3.18
CA GLU A 54 -10.15 -8.60 -3.30
C GLU A 54 -9.90 -9.20 -4.69
N GLN A 55 -10.01 -8.40 -5.75
CA GLN A 55 -9.71 -8.85 -7.12
C GLN A 55 -8.23 -9.21 -7.28
N ILE A 56 -7.31 -8.39 -6.75
CA ILE A 56 -5.87 -8.68 -6.77
C ILE A 56 -5.58 -9.98 -6.02
N PHE A 57 -6.07 -10.12 -4.79
CA PHE A 57 -5.78 -11.26 -3.92
C PHE A 57 -6.45 -12.57 -4.36
N ARG A 58 -7.46 -12.51 -5.23
CA ARG A 58 -7.98 -13.68 -5.94
C ARG A 58 -7.06 -14.16 -7.07
N ALA A 59 -6.28 -13.25 -7.65
CA ALA A 59 -5.40 -13.55 -8.78
C ALA A 59 -3.98 -13.94 -8.31
N ILE A 60 -3.46 -13.23 -7.31
CA ILE A 60 -2.08 -13.36 -6.86
C ILE A 60 -1.97 -13.40 -5.34
N ARG A 61 -0.92 -14.07 -4.84
CA ARG A 61 -0.44 -13.93 -3.47
C ARG A 61 0.90 -13.21 -3.47
N LEU A 62 1.03 -12.24 -2.56
CA LEU A 62 2.27 -11.48 -2.37
C LEU A 62 3.03 -12.00 -1.16
N SER A 63 4.35 -12.01 -1.25
CA SER A 63 5.26 -12.10 -0.11
C SER A 63 6.32 -11.03 -0.28
N VAL A 64 6.15 -9.89 0.36
CA VAL A 64 6.95 -8.68 0.13
C VAL A 64 7.36 -8.03 1.44
N THR A 65 8.50 -7.35 1.42
CA THR A 65 9.00 -6.53 2.52
C THR A 65 9.22 -5.11 2.04
N PHE A 66 8.75 -4.12 2.79
CA PHE A 66 8.93 -2.71 2.46
C PHE A 66 10.24 -2.19 3.06
N THR A 67 10.88 -1.30 2.29
CA THR A 67 11.98 -0.45 2.74
C THR A 67 11.55 0.99 2.57
N ILE A 68 11.53 1.76 3.66
CA ILE A 68 11.21 3.18 3.63
C ILE A 68 12.49 3.96 3.37
N ASP A 69 12.64 4.48 2.15
CA ASP A 69 13.81 5.25 1.74
C ASP A 69 13.71 6.71 2.20
N GLU A 70 12.50 7.26 2.17
CA GLU A 70 12.21 8.63 2.61
C GLU A 70 10.88 8.69 3.34
N LEU A 71 10.82 9.48 4.42
CA LEU A 71 9.59 9.82 5.11
C LEU A 71 9.67 11.27 5.57
N VAL A 72 8.75 12.11 5.09
CA VAL A 72 8.70 13.54 5.42
C VAL A 72 7.32 13.91 5.93
N VAL A 73 7.28 14.48 7.14
CA VAL A 73 6.08 15.12 7.71
C VAL A 73 6.08 16.59 7.27
N ALA A 74 5.32 16.90 6.22
CA ALA A 74 5.31 18.21 5.59
C ALA A 74 4.46 19.24 6.35
N SER A 75 3.45 18.79 7.10
CA SER A 75 2.59 19.64 7.92
C SER A 75 2.00 18.87 9.12
N HIS A 76 1.10 19.51 9.86
CA HIS A 76 0.36 18.88 10.95
C HIS A 76 -0.51 17.67 10.50
N ASN A 77 -0.89 17.62 9.22
CA ASN A 77 -1.80 16.61 8.68
C ASN A 77 -1.32 15.97 7.38
N ILE A 78 -0.23 16.43 6.75
CA ILE A 78 0.28 15.88 5.50
C ILE A 78 1.69 15.32 5.70
N ALA A 79 1.91 14.13 5.15
CA ALA A 79 3.20 13.51 5.01
C ALA A 79 3.32 12.80 3.65
N TYR A 80 4.54 12.50 3.24
CA TYR A 80 4.79 11.63 2.10
C TYR A 80 5.94 10.68 2.38
N ALA A 81 5.92 9.54 1.71
CA ALA A 81 6.98 8.55 1.79
C ALA A 81 7.35 8.02 0.41
N LEU A 82 8.64 7.81 0.21
CA LEU A 82 9.17 7.01 -0.88
C LEU A 82 9.59 5.67 -0.31
N THR A 83 9.11 4.59 -0.91
CA THR A 83 9.46 3.24 -0.46
C THR A 83 9.87 2.38 -1.65
N ARG A 84 10.45 1.22 -1.32
CA ARG A 84 10.60 0.09 -2.23
C ARG A 84 10.01 -1.15 -1.57
N SER A 85 9.35 -2.00 -2.33
CA SER A 85 8.99 -3.36 -1.92
C SER A 85 9.75 -4.40 -2.73
N LYS A 86 10.21 -5.45 -2.06
CA LYS A 86 10.87 -6.60 -2.70
C LYS A 86 10.34 -7.90 -2.14
N GLY A 87 10.29 -8.93 -2.99
CA GLY A 87 9.95 -10.28 -2.59
C GLY A 87 9.49 -11.12 -3.77
N THR A 88 8.36 -11.81 -3.60
CA THR A 88 7.78 -12.68 -4.62
C THR A 88 6.30 -12.42 -4.80
N GLN A 89 5.83 -12.65 -6.02
CA GLN A 89 4.42 -12.85 -6.31
C GLN A 89 4.20 -14.28 -6.79
N THR A 90 3.06 -14.85 -6.42
CA THR A 90 2.60 -16.15 -6.90
C THR A 90 1.26 -15.96 -7.61
N VAL A 91 1.17 -16.34 -8.88
CA VAL A 91 -0.10 -16.42 -9.61
C VAL A 91 -0.86 -17.65 -9.12
N LEU A 92 -2.06 -17.45 -8.57
CA LEU A 92 -2.80 -18.53 -7.91
C LEU A 92 -3.39 -19.55 -8.88
N ALA A 93 -3.58 -19.17 -10.15
CA ALA A 93 -4.16 -20.05 -11.15
C ALA A 93 -3.26 -21.23 -11.52
N ASP A 94 -1.94 -21.04 -11.50
CA ASP A 94 -0.95 -22.03 -11.96
C ASP A 94 0.26 -22.20 -11.00
N ASP A 95 0.23 -21.54 -9.84
CA ASP A 95 1.31 -21.50 -8.83
C ASP A 95 2.65 -20.95 -9.37
N THR A 96 2.63 -20.23 -10.50
CA THR A 96 3.82 -19.61 -11.06
C THR A 96 4.32 -18.51 -10.13
N ARG A 97 5.61 -18.58 -9.78
CA ARG A 97 6.28 -17.57 -8.95
C ARG A 97 7.20 -16.70 -9.77
N SER A 98 7.15 -15.39 -9.51
CA SER A 98 8.13 -14.44 -10.04
C SER A 98 8.65 -13.55 -8.93
N ALA A 99 9.83 -12.96 -9.16
CA ALA A 99 10.30 -11.88 -8.33
C ALA A 99 9.33 -10.70 -8.38
N GLU A 100 9.17 -10.05 -7.25
CA GLU A 100 8.42 -8.79 -7.11
C GLU A 100 9.41 -7.71 -6.67
N SER A 101 9.47 -6.61 -7.41
CA SER A 101 10.27 -5.44 -7.05
C SER A 101 9.55 -4.18 -7.51
N ASN A 102 9.22 -3.29 -6.58
CA ASN A 102 8.52 -2.05 -6.87
C ASN A 102 9.21 -0.85 -6.20
N ARG A 103 8.89 0.32 -6.72
CA ARG A 103 9.17 1.62 -6.11
C ARG A 103 7.85 2.37 -5.98
N GLU A 104 7.65 3.00 -4.84
CA GLU A 104 6.35 3.51 -4.44
C GLU A 104 6.41 4.97 -3.99
N VAL A 105 5.29 5.67 -4.20
CA VAL A 105 5.02 6.97 -3.59
C VAL A 105 3.73 6.87 -2.79
N PHE A 106 3.81 7.26 -1.52
CA PHE A 106 2.66 7.42 -0.64
C PHE A 106 2.48 8.90 -0.32
N VAL A 107 1.27 9.41 -0.54
CA VAL A 107 0.78 10.64 0.08
C VAL A 107 -0.12 10.23 1.24
N ILE A 108 0.14 10.80 2.41
CA ILE A 108 -0.45 10.38 3.67
C ILE A 108 -1.12 11.59 4.29
N ASN A 109 -2.37 11.45 4.68
CA ASN A 109 -3.15 12.51 5.31
C ASN A 109 -3.68 12.03 6.66
N LYS A 110 -3.77 12.95 7.62
CA LYS A 110 -4.37 12.69 8.92
C LYS A 110 -5.88 12.87 8.83
N GLU A 111 -6.64 11.79 9.04
CA GLU A 111 -8.11 11.74 9.04
C GLU A 111 -8.58 11.26 10.41
N ASP A 112 -9.48 12.02 11.06
CA ASP A 112 -10.00 11.73 12.40
C ASP A 112 -8.92 11.44 13.45
N GLY A 113 -7.79 12.13 13.34
CA GLY A 113 -6.65 11.99 14.26
C GLY A 113 -5.71 10.82 13.97
N ALA A 114 -5.99 9.98 12.97
CA ALA A 114 -5.14 8.88 12.53
C ALA A 114 -4.47 9.19 11.18
N TRP A 115 -3.21 8.83 11.04
CA TRP A 115 -2.52 8.90 9.75
C TRP A 115 -3.02 7.78 8.84
N LYS A 116 -3.37 8.12 7.59
CA LYS A 116 -3.86 7.17 6.58
C LYS A 116 -3.33 7.49 5.19
N ILE A 117 -3.33 6.48 4.33
CA ILE A 117 -2.93 6.60 2.92
C ILE A 117 -3.99 7.42 2.18
N ALA A 118 -3.62 8.60 1.70
CA ALA A 118 -4.48 9.41 0.85
C ALA A 118 -4.31 9.03 -0.62
N ARG A 119 -3.08 8.91 -1.11
CA ARG A 119 -2.79 8.49 -2.49
C ARG A 119 -1.65 7.49 -2.48
N TYR A 120 -1.78 6.42 -3.24
CA TYR A 120 -0.74 5.42 -3.42
C TYR A 120 -0.58 5.09 -4.90
N MET A 121 0.65 5.20 -5.39
CA MET A 121 1.06 4.75 -6.72
C MET A 121 2.35 3.97 -6.60
N PHE A 122 2.50 2.96 -7.43
CA PHE A 122 3.75 2.24 -7.57
C PHE A 122 3.99 1.84 -9.02
N ASN A 123 5.26 1.61 -9.35
CA ASN A 123 5.67 0.95 -10.57
C ASN A 123 6.74 -0.12 -10.30
N LYS A 124 6.97 -0.98 -11.28
CA LYS A 124 8.03 -1.98 -11.21
C LYS A 124 9.39 -1.28 -11.19
N SER A 125 10.24 -1.70 -10.27
CA SER A 125 11.68 -1.47 -10.43
C SER A 125 12.18 -2.39 -11.54
N GLU A 126 13.16 -1.92 -12.33
CA GLU A 126 13.73 -2.59 -13.52
C GLU A 126 13.68 -4.12 -13.53
#